data_AF-A0A9E5B3P1-F1
#
_entry.id   AF-A0A9E5B3P1-F1
#
_cell.length_a   1.000
_cell.length_b   1.000
_cell.length_c   1.000
_cell.angle_alpha   90.00
_cell.angle_beta   90.00
_cell.angle_gamma   90.00
#
_symmetry.space_group_name_H-M   'P 1'
#
loop_
_entity.id
_entity.type
_entity.pdbx_description
1 polymer ?
#
loop_
_entity_poly.entity_id
_entity_poly.type
_entity_poly.pdbx_seq_one_letter_code
_entity_poly.pdbx_strand_id
1 'polypeptide(L)'
;LPAVAAQRRTAEPLSALRVARQCGGSDAFSGVSGNPLAGAMVHELVRHGGIGVLCETDEVAGGEAYIMKAVRDLPTARALLGSIARFRARLGWHGLSPEANPSAGNKFRGLYNIALKSLGAVHKKDPRTPVNSVINYGEPLTAPGFYFMDSPGNDLEGIAGQVAAGCNLILFVTGNGSITNFPFVPTLKVTTTTRRHQLLIHEMDINAGRYLDGETMAALTEDSFNLLVETASGKKSRGEHAGHAQTSLWRNWRQTDGSQLAALRARTEPDGRPLDVKCSIEGANKPARDSGLHPLHNGARMATERVGLVLPTSMCAAQIARLAADRMNASGRAQALGLDRFVALTHTEGCGFGGESMYRLLLRTYLGYVTHPNVAAALLLEHGCEKITNDSMRQQFDRAGLPLARFGWASVQLDGGIDLALGRIEAWFALAGAALPPASGRPTDLGALTVGLLSAGPVDATSAATLARLARAILAAGGTVLLPEGDGLLAAEEFRTAVLGATPARATLAYGQPVTAAGLHLVATETDHWSENVAGLGGSGAHVLLGLVGDSPQQGHPMVPVVQVAAPGALAPTAAGDVDVVLAGEVSVDEATLRELLLTIVQRERQPVANIGGFVDFQLSRGLLGVST
;
A
#
# COMPACT_ATOMS: atom_id res chain seq x y z
N LEU A 1 -4.77 16.53 -25.52
CA LEU A 1 -6.13 16.79 -26.05
C LEU A 1 -6.22 18.25 -26.51
N PRO A 2 -6.41 18.53 -27.82
CA PRO A 2 -6.40 19.91 -28.35
C PRO A 2 -7.41 20.86 -27.71
N ALA A 3 -8.65 20.39 -27.46
CA ALA A 3 -9.68 21.19 -26.80
C ALA A 3 -9.29 21.65 -25.38
N VAL A 4 -8.63 20.79 -24.61
CA VAL A 4 -8.12 21.12 -23.27
C VAL A 4 -6.99 22.15 -23.37
N ALA A 5 -6.07 22.00 -24.32
CA ALA A 5 -4.95 22.94 -24.52
C ALA A 5 -5.40 24.34 -24.99
N ALA A 6 -6.57 24.44 -25.62
CA ALA A 6 -7.16 25.70 -26.06
C ALA A 6 -7.83 26.49 -24.93
N GLN A 7 -8.15 25.86 -23.79
CA GLN A 7 -8.77 26.56 -22.66
C GLN A 7 -7.83 27.64 -22.10
N ARG A 8 -8.42 28.73 -21.59
CA ARG A 8 -7.72 29.85 -20.95
C ARG A 8 -8.38 30.14 -19.62
N ARG A 9 -7.59 30.59 -18.65
CA ARG A 9 -8.11 31.05 -17.35
C ARG A 9 -8.91 32.33 -17.56
N THR A 10 -10.03 32.44 -16.86
CA THR A 10 -10.88 33.62 -16.78
C THR A 10 -10.85 34.18 -15.36
N ALA A 11 -11.20 35.46 -15.21
CA ALA A 11 -11.40 36.04 -13.89
C ALA A 11 -12.70 35.46 -13.30
N GLU A 12 -12.59 34.83 -12.12
CA GLU A 12 -13.70 34.20 -11.43
C GLU A 12 -13.81 34.72 -10.00
N PRO A 13 -15.02 34.78 -9.41
CA PRO A 13 -15.18 35.19 -8.02
C PRO A 13 -14.62 34.12 -7.06
N LEU A 14 -14.17 34.56 -5.87
CA LEU A 14 -13.69 33.64 -4.82
C LEU A 14 -14.76 32.65 -4.35
N SER A 15 -16.05 32.94 -4.57
CA SER A 15 -17.16 32.02 -4.29
C SER A 15 -17.11 30.73 -5.11
N ALA A 16 -16.35 30.68 -6.21
CA ALA A 16 -16.11 29.47 -6.98
C ALA A 16 -15.07 28.52 -6.35
N LEU A 17 -14.31 28.97 -5.34
CA LEU A 17 -13.29 28.15 -4.70
C LEU A 17 -13.90 27.22 -3.64
N ARG A 18 -13.39 25.99 -3.63
CA ARG A 18 -13.82 24.90 -2.75
C ARG A 18 -12.57 24.25 -2.17
N VAL A 19 -12.26 24.59 -0.93
CA VAL A 19 -10.98 24.26 -0.29
C VAL A 19 -11.14 23.09 0.67
N ALA A 20 -10.46 22.01 0.35
CA ALA A 20 -10.25 20.88 1.24
C ALA A 20 -9.25 21.24 2.33
N ARG A 21 -9.45 20.73 3.54
CA ARG A 21 -8.44 20.76 4.61
C ARG A 21 -8.18 19.36 5.11
N GLN A 22 -6.90 19.08 5.29
CA GLN A 22 -6.42 17.80 5.79
C GLN A 22 -5.20 18.00 6.69
N CYS A 23 -4.96 17.07 7.62
CA CYS A 23 -3.68 16.94 8.32
C CYS A 23 -2.90 15.70 7.85
N GLY A 24 -1.58 15.79 7.87
CA GLY A 24 -0.69 14.62 7.74
C GLY A 24 -0.03 14.29 9.07
N GLY A 25 1.31 14.30 9.11
CA GLY A 25 2.07 14.07 10.34
C GLY A 25 1.94 15.19 11.37
N SER A 26 0.88 15.18 12.20
CA SER A 26 0.66 16.15 13.27
C SER A 26 1.75 16.13 14.34
N ASP A 27 1.98 17.26 14.96
CA ASP A 27 2.90 17.50 16.08
C ASP A 27 2.26 18.39 17.16
N ALA A 28 2.99 18.67 18.25
CA ALA A 28 2.51 19.54 19.32
C ALA A 28 2.17 20.98 18.87
N PHE A 29 2.75 21.47 17.77
CA PHE A 29 2.54 22.83 17.27
C PHE A 29 1.42 22.95 16.24
N SER A 30 0.90 21.82 15.75
CA SER A 30 -0.16 21.76 14.73
C SER A 30 -1.40 22.52 15.19
N GLY A 31 -1.84 22.31 16.44
CA GLY A 31 -2.97 23.00 17.04
C GLY A 31 -2.74 24.47 17.42
N VAL A 32 -1.49 24.96 17.34
CA VAL A 32 -1.08 26.31 17.78
C VAL A 32 -0.78 27.22 16.58
N SER A 33 -0.26 26.68 15.49
CA SER A 33 0.17 27.43 14.30
C SER A 33 -0.61 27.02 13.04
N GLY A 34 -0.28 25.85 12.46
CA GLY A 34 -0.77 25.42 11.15
C GLY A 34 -2.29 25.23 11.06
N ASN A 35 -2.91 24.57 12.04
CA ASN A 35 -4.36 24.36 12.03
C ASN A 35 -5.14 25.67 12.21
N PRO A 36 -4.80 26.54 13.19
CA PRO A 36 -5.39 27.88 13.27
C PRO A 36 -5.22 28.71 11.99
N LEU A 37 -4.05 28.69 11.36
CA LEU A 37 -3.81 29.42 10.10
C LEU A 37 -4.72 28.90 8.98
N ALA A 38 -4.79 27.58 8.79
CA ALA A 38 -5.70 26.98 7.79
C ALA A 38 -7.18 27.30 8.10
N GLY A 39 -7.55 27.35 9.39
CA GLY A 39 -8.87 27.80 9.84
C GLY A 39 -9.16 29.25 9.44
N ALA A 40 -8.22 30.17 9.70
CA ALA A 40 -8.35 31.59 9.40
C ALA A 40 -8.44 31.85 7.88
N MET A 41 -7.60 31.19 7.07
CA MET A 41 -7.67 31.29 5.60
C MET A 41 -9.03 30.86 5.05
N VAL A 42 -9.58 29.75 5.56
CA VAL A 42 -10.90 29.28 5.13
C VAL A 42 -12.03 30.14 5.69
N HIS A 43 -11.86 30.77 6.85
CA HIS A 43 -12.81 31.78 7.32
C HIS A 43 -12.93 32.93 6.32
N GLU A 44 -11.80 33.48 5.85
CA GLU A 44 -11.80 34.53 4.83
C GLU A 44 -12.46 34.06 3.53
N LEU A 45 -12.15 32.83 3.07
CA LEU A 45 -12.81 32.25 1.90
C LEU A 45 -14.34 32.19 2.04
N VAL A 46 -14.83 31.69 3.18
CA VAL A 46 -16.28 31.56 3.44
C VAL A 46 -16.95 32.94 3.50
N ARG A 47 -16.27 33.99 4.00
CA ARG A 47 -16.78 35.37 3.96
C ARG A 47 -17.00 35.87 2.53
N HIS A 48 -16.24 35.37 1.57
CA HIS A 48 -16.39 35.65 0.14
C HIS A 48 -17.34 34.69 -0.59
N GLY A 49 -18.07 33.83 0.13
CA GLY A 49 -19.05 32.89 -0.44
C GLY A 49 -18.45 31.60 -1.00
N GLY A 50 -17.17 31.31 -0.70
CA GLY A 50 -16.55 30.03 -1.07
C GLY A 50 -16.94 28.88 -0.14
N ILE A 51 -16.39 27.70 -0.40
CA ILE A 51 -16.63 26.49 0.40
C ILE A 51 -15.35 26.02 1.08
N GLY A 52 -15.45 25.70 2.36
CA GLY A 52 -14.39 25.05 3.13
C GLY A 52 -14.83 23.69 3.65
N VAL A 53 -14.04 22.64 3.43
CA VAL A 53 -14.36 21.28 3.88
C VAL A 53 -13.35 20.83 4.93
N LEU A 54 -13.85 20.29 6.05
CA LEU A 54 -13.05 19.57 7.05
C LEU A 54 -13.50 18.11 7.05
N CYS A 55 -12.58 17.17 7.24
CA CYS A 55 -12.86 15.74 7.28
C CYS A 55 -12.24 15.12 8.56
N GLU A 56 -11.73 13.88 8.53
CA GLU A 56 -11.05 13.22 9.67
C GLU A 56 -11.96 12.97 10.89
N THR A 57 -12.98 12.10 10.75
CA THR A 57 -13.98 11.87 11.81
C THR A 57 -13.40 11.37 13.13
N ASP A 58 -12.36 10.54 13.09
CA ASP A 58 -11.67 10.06 14.29
C ASP A 58 -10.86 11.17 14.98
N GLU A 59 -10.29 12.14 14.24
CA GLU A 59 -9.58 13.30 14.79
C GLU A 59 -10.51 14.37 15.38
N VAL A 60 -11.84 14.20 15.30
CA VAL A 60 -12.80 15.03 16.04
C VAL A 60 -13.16 14.41 17.38
N ALA A 61 -12.86 13.13 17.62
CA ALA A 61 -13.20 12.46 18.86
C ALA A 61 -12.44 13.08 20.06
N GLY A 62 -13.15 13.70 20.99
CA GLY A 62 -12.58 14.50 22.09
C GLY A 62 -12.50 16.01 21.82
N GLY A 63 -12.76 16.46 20.58
CA GLY A 63 -12.84 17.85 20.16
C GLY A 63 -14.26 18.37 19.97
N GLU A 64 -15.29 17.57 20.30
CA GLU A 64 -16.69 17.85 19.99
C GLU A 64 -17.16 19.17 20.62
N ALA A 65 -16.75 19.45 21.86
CA ALA A 65 -17.12 20.68 22.56
C ALA A 65 -16.64 21.94 21.82
N TYR A 66 -15.54 21.87 21.08
CA TYR A 66 -15.05 23.00 20.28
C TYR A 66 -15.86 23.15 18.99
N ILE A 67 -16.03 22.06 18.22
CA ILE A 67 -16.71 22.13 16.92
C ILE A 67 -18.19 22.51 17.09
N MET A 68 -18.82 22.05 18.18
CA MET A 68 -20.22 22.31 18.51
C MET A 68 -20.52 23.76 18.94
N LYS A 69 -19.51 24.58 19.25
CA LYS A 69 -19.71 26.00 19.60
C LYS A 69 -20.33 26.82 18.48
N ALA A 70 -20.11 26.41 17.23
CA ALA A 70 -20.62 27.09 16.05
C ALA A 70 -21.08 26.07 15.01
N VAL A 71 -22.36 25.73 15.06
CA VAL A 71 -23.07 24.88 14.09
C VAL A 71 -24.35 25.60 13.69
N ARG A 72 -24.73 25.53 12.41
CA ARG A 72 -25.85 26.32 11.86
C ARG A 72 -27.18 26.07 12.59
N ASP A 73 -27.52 24.80 12.82
CA ASP A 73 -28.81 24.40 13.33
C ASP A 73 -28.76 23.00 14.00
N LEU A 74 -29.86 22.64 14.67
CA LEU A 74 -29.98 21.36 15.38
C LEU A 74 -29.89 20.12 14.45
N PRO A 75 -30.49 20.10 13.24
CA PRO A 75 -30.27 19.00 12.28
C PRO A 75 -28.79 18.78 11.94
N THR A 76 -28.04 19.85 11.65
CA THR A 76 -26.61 19.78 11.33
C THR A 76 -25.80 19.29 12.53
N ALA A 77 -26.14 19.75 13.74
CA ALA A 77 -25.54 19.26 14.98
C ALA A 77 -25.73 17.74 15.18
N ARG A 78 -26.96 17.25 14.97
CA ARG A 78 -27.28 15.82 15.07
C ARG A 78 -26.55 15.00 14.00
N ALA A 79 -26.46 15.50 12.77
CA ALA A 79 -25.74 14.84 11.69
C ALA A 79 -24.23 14.71 12.01
N LEU A 80 -23.62 15.75 12.58
CA LEU A 80 -22.21 15.75 12.96
C LEU A 80 -21.93 14.71 14.06
N LEU A 81 -22.67 14.79 15.17
CA LEU A 81 -22.54 13.84 16.28
C LEU A 81 -22.86 12.40 15.85
N GLY A 82 -23.85 12.24 14.95
CA GLY A 82 -24.18 10.94 14.37
C GLY A 82 -23.04 10.35 13.55
N SER A 83 -22.30 11.18 12.81
CA SER A 83 -21.13 10.73 12.02
C SER A 83 -20.01 10.24 12.93
N ILE A 84 -19.71 10.98 14.00
CA ILE A 84 -18.73 10.56 15.02
C ILE A 84 -19.16 9.25 15.68
N ALA A 85 -20.43 9.10 16.04
CA ALA A 85 -20.95 7.88 16.65
C ALA A 85 -20.87 6.67 15.70
N ARG A 86 -21.24 6.83 14.42
CA ARG A 86 -21.11 5.77 13.41
C ARG A 86 -19.66 5.38 13.18
N PHE A 87 -18.74 6.34 13.15
CA PHE A 87 -17.32 6.05 12.99
C PHE A 87 -16.75 5.30 14.19
N ARG A 88 -17.11 5.70 15.42
CA ARG A 88 -16.78 4.94 16.66
C ARG A 88 -17.31 3.51 16.62
N ALA A 89 -18.55 3.32 16.19
CA ALA A 89 -19.13 1.99 16.04
C ALA A 89 -18.35 1.14 15.01
N ARG A 90 -18.00 1.73 13.86
CA ARG A 90 -17.17 1.08 12.84
C ARG A 90 -15.83 0.65 13.41
N LEU A 91 -15.11 1.51 14.14
CA LEU A 91 -13.86 1.11 14.79
C LEU A 91 -14.08 -0.03 15.79
N GLY A 92 -15.19 -0.01 16.53
CA GLY A 92 -15.56 -1.03 17.49
C GLY A 92 -15.72 -2.43 16.89
N TRP A 93 -16.24 -2.54 15.65
CA TRP A 93 -16.34 -3.81 14.92
C TRP A 93 -14.97 -4.47 14.70
N HIS A 94 -13.95 -3.63 14.57
CA HIS A 94 -12.56 -4.04 14.38
C HIS A 94 -11.78 -4.15 15.70
N GLY A 95 -12.46 -3.97 16.85
CA GLY A 95 -11.84 -4.01 18.17
C GLY A 95 -10.97 -2.80 18.47
N LEU A 96 -11.27 -1.66 17.86
CA LEU A 96 -10.57 -0.40 18.00
C LEU A 96 -11.50 0.66 18.56
N SER A 97 -10.87 1.76 18.97
CA SER A 97 -11.54 2.99 19.36
C SER A 97 -10.71 4.17 18.86
N PRO A 98 -11.24 5.41 18.88
CA PRO A 98 -10.49 6.58 18.45
C PRO A 98 -9.15 6.78 19.17
N GLU A 99 -8.99 6.23 20.38
CA GLU A 99 -7.75 6.21 21.17
C GLU A 99 -6.59 5.47 20.48
N ALA A 100 -6.86 4.67 19.45
CA ALA A 100 -5.84 4.09 18.57
C ALA A 100 -5.07 5.16 17.74
N ASN A 101 -5.58 6.39 17.73
CA ASN A 101 -4.94 7.62 17.30
C ASN A 101 -4.71 8.45 18.60
N PRO A 102 -3.52 9.02 18.92
CA PRO A 102 -2.32 9.28 18.13
C PRO A 102 -1.42 8.07 17.83
N SER A 103 -0.71 8.13 16.69
CA SER A 103 0.35 7.17 16.33
C SER A 103 1.56 7.27 17.29
N ALA A 104 2.46 6.28 17.25
CA ALA A 104 3.72 6.33 18.01
C ALA A 104 4.55 7.59 17.66
N GLY A 105 4.62 7.95 16.37
CA GLY A 105 5.29 9.16 15.90
C GLY A 105 4.65 10.45 16.42
N ASN A 106 3.32 10.50 16.53
CA ASN A 106 2.62 11.63 17.15
C ASN A 106 2.91 11.73 18.65
N LYS A 107 2.89 10.60 19.38
CA LYS A 107 3.19 10.53 20.82
C LYS A 107 4.61 11.01 21.13
N PHE A 108 5.59 10.57 20.34
CA PHE A 108 6.99 11.01 20.44
C PHE A 108 7.13 12.53 20.30
N ARG A 109 6.22 13.19 19.57
CA ARG A 109 6.24 14.64 19.28
C ARG A 109 5.26 15.45 20.13
N GLY A 110 4.83 14.91 21.27
CA GLY A 110 4.08 15.63 22.28
C GLY A 110 2.55 15.53 22.20
N LEU A 111 2.01 14.72 21.29
CA LEU A 111 0.57 14.41 21.24
C LEU A 111 0.30 13.12 22.01
N TYR A 112 0.13 13.21 23.33
CA TYR A 112 0.10 12.04 24.21
C TYR A 112 -1.19 11.21 24.15
N ASN A 113 -2.32 11.84 23.82
CA ASN A 113 -3.63 11.19 23.77
C ASN A 113 -4.52 11.80 22.68
N ILE A 114 -5.63 11.12 22.40
CA ILE A 114 -6.57 11.54 21.36
C ILE A 114 -7.16 12.91 21.64
N ALA A 115 -7.53 13.22 22.89
CA ALA A 115 -8.14 14.51 23.22
C ALA A 115 -7.24 15.70 22.88
N LEU A 116 -5.94 15.64 23.21
CA LEU A 116 -4.97 16.69 22.85
C LEU A 116 -4.83 16.82 21.33
N LYS A 117 -4.73 15.70 20.62
CA LYS A 117 -4.63 15.70 19.15
C LYS A 117 -5.89 16.30 18.52
N SER A 118 -7.06 15.84 18.94
CA SER A 118 -8.36 16.27 18.42
C SER A 118 -8.63 17.74 18.71
N LEU A 119 -8.31 18.23 19.90
CA LEU A 119 -8.38 19.66 20.20
C LEU A 119 -7.50 20.47 19.25
N GLY A 120 -6.30 20.00 18.91
CA GLY A 120 -5.47 20.63 17.89
C GLY A 120 -6.09 20.55 16.49
N ALA A 121 -6.63 19.39 16.11
CA ALA A 121 -7.21 19.14 14.78
C ALA A 121 -8.44 20.01 14.51
N VAL A 122 -9.37 20.13 15.47
CA VAL A 122 -10.60 20.92 15.30
C VAL A 122 -10.35 22.42 15.13
N HIS A 123 -9.17 22.94 15.48
CA HIS A 123 -8.79 24.33 15.16
C HIS A 123 -8.65 24.61 13.66
N LYS A 124 -8.63 23.58 12.80
CA LYS A 124 -8.84 23.73 11.35
C LYS A 124 -10.20 24.36 11.03
N LYS A 125 -11.16 24.33 11.97
CA LYS A 125 -12.37 25.17 11.96
C LYS A 125 -12.13 26.43 12.80
N ASP A 126 -12.17 27.59 12.15
CA ASP A 126 -12.19 28.88 12.85
C ASP A 126 -13.43 28.98 13.77
N PRO A 127 -13.29 29.49 15.02
CA PRO A 127 -14.43 29.66 15.93
C PRO A 127 -15.56 30.53 15.35
N ARG A 128 -15.24 31.50 14.50
CA ARG A 128 -16.18 32.45 13.89
C ARG A 128 -17.00 31.83 12.76
N THR A 129 -16.56 30.69 12.21
CA THR A 129 -17.25 30.01 11.10
C THR A 129 -18.12 28.87 11.64
N PRO A 130 -19.45 28.91 11.41
CA PRO A 130 -20.32 27.80 11.78
C PRO A 130 -20.19 26.63 10.80
N VAL A 131 -20.32 25.40 11.28
CA VAL A 131 -20.52 24.24 10.39
C VAL A 131 -21.91 24.36 9.76
N ASN A 132 -21.95 24.49 8.43
CA ASN A 132 -23.18 24.64 7.66
C ASN A 132 -23.74 23.29 7.21
N SER A 133 -22.92 22.31 6.86
CA SER A 133 -23.44 21.02 6.39
C SER A 133 -22.55 19.85 6.81
N VAL A 134 -23.16 18.67 6.88
CA VAL A 134 -22.48 17.40 7.12
C VAL A 134 -22.82 16.48 5.95
N ILE A 135 -21.80 15.94 5.30
CA ILE A 135 -21.95 15.12 4.08
C ILE A 135 -21.24 13.78 4.23
N ASN A 136 -21.67 12.79 3.46
CA ASN A 136 -20.97 11.51 3.38
C ASN A 136 -19.73 11.62 2.48
N TYR A 137 -18.84 10.63 2.56
CA TYR A 137 -17.62 10.55 1.76
C TYR A 137 -17.92 10.70 0.25
N GLY A 138 -17.37 11.75 -0.38
CA GLY A 138 -17.52 12.01 -1.81
C GLY A 138 -18.88 12.59 -2.24
N GLU A 139 -19.77 12.91 -1.31
CA GLU A 139 -21.06 13.52 -1.64
C GLU A 139 -20.88 14.97 -2.17
N PRO A 140 -21.54 15.35 -3.29
CA PRO A 140 -21.30 16.65 -3.93
C PRO A 140 -21.58 17.89 -3.05
N LEU A 141 -20.72 18.90 -3.16
CA LEU A 141 -20.88 20.20 -2.50
C LEU A 141 -21.87 21.09 -3.27
N THR A 142 -22.95 21.52 -2.61
CA THR A 142 -24.08 22.19 -3.27
C THR A 142 -24.31 23.67 -2.90
N ALA A 143 -23.82 24.14 -1.75
CA ALA A 143 -24.05 25.50 -1.27
C ALA A 143 -22.78 26.11 -0.65
N PRO A 144 -22.65 27.46 -0.62
CA PRO A 144 -21.57 28.14 0.09
C PRO A 144 -21.51 27.81 1.59
N GLY A 145 -20.31 27.88 2.17
CA GLY A 145 -20.11 27.74 3.61
C GLY A 145 -19.14 26.64 4.01
N PHE A 146 -19.20 26.23 5.27
CA PHE A 146 -18.31 25.25 5.86
C PHE A 146 -18.97 23.88 5.97
N TYR A 147 -18.31 22.86 5.45
CA TYR A 147 -18.76 21.47 5.44
C TYR A 147 -17.89 20.60 6.34
N PHE A 148 -18.53 19.62 6.97
CA PHE A 148 -17.85 18.47 7.56
C PHE A 148 -18.16 17.22 6.73
N MET A 149 -17.14 16.45 6.34
CA MET A 149 -17.29 15.22 5.56
C MET A 149 -16.89 14.00 6.40
N ASP A 150 -17.80 13.02 6.53
CA ASP A 150 -17.53 11.77 7.24
C ASP A 150 -16.50 10.93 6.47
N SER A 151 -15.34 10.69 7.07
CA SER A 151 -14.20 10.00 6.47
C SER A 151 -13.17 9.57 7.54
N PRO A 152 -12.23 8.66 7.22
CA PRO A 152 -11.11 8.36 8.11
C PRO A 152 -10.12 9.52 8.20
N GLY A 153 -9.31 9.51 9.25
CA GLY A 153 -8.19 10.43 9.47
C GLY A 153 -6.97 10.15 8.58
N ASN A 154 -6.96 9.01 7.86
CA ASN A 154 -5.97 8.76 6.82
C ASN A 154 -5.99 9.88 5.76
N ASP A 155 -4.82 10.50 5.55
CA ASP A 155 -4.69 11.75 4.82
C ASP A 155 -5.12 11.63 3.35
N LEU A 156 -4.58 10.63 2.65
CA LEU A 156 -4.83 10.36 1.24
C LEU A 156 -6.27 9.92 0.97
N GLU A 157 -6.84 9.09 1.86
CA GLU A 157 -8.24 8.67 1.76
C GLU A 157 -9.19 9.85 1.99
N GLY A 158 -8.98 10.65 3.04
CA GLY A 158 -9.81 11.83 3.31
C GLY A 158 -9.77 12.86 2.17
N ILE A 159 -8.60 13.14 1.59
CA ILE A 159 -8.46 14.07 0.45
C ILE A 159 -9.20 13.56 -0.78
N ALA A 160 -9.10 12.26 -1.08
CA ALA A 160 -9.78 11.70 -2.25
C ALA A 160 -11.30 11.90 -2.17
N GLY A 161 -11.88 11.73 -0.98
CA GLY A 161 -13.29 12.04 -0.73
C GLY A 161 -13.62 13.53 -0.91
N GLN A 162 -12.76 14.43 -0.42
CA GLN A 162 -12.98 15.88 -0.55
C GLN A 162 -12.89 16.35 -2.00
N VAL A 163 -11.93 15.81 -2.77
CA VAL A 163 -11.82 16.07 -4.20
C VAL A 163 -13.02 15.49 -4.95
N ALA A 164 -13.46 14.27 -4.63
CA ALA A 164 -14.67 13.68 -5.21
C ALA A 164 -15.94 14.51 -4.92
N ALA A 165 -16.04 15.10 -3.72
CA ALA A 165 -17.11 16.04 -3.36
C ALA A 165 -17.05 17.36 -4.16
N GLY A 166 -15.91 17.65 -4.79
CA GLY A 166 -15.73 18.78 -5.70
C GLY A 166 -14.77 19.85 -5.22
N CYS A 167 -13.89 19.58 -4.25
CA CYS A 167 -12.83 20.52 -3.87
C CYS A 167 -11.82 20.71 -5.01
N ASN A 168 -11.38 21.95 -5.24
CA ASN A 168 -10.46 22.34 -6.31
C ASN A 168 -9.14 22.95 -5.81
N LEU A 169 -8.93 22.98 -4.48
CA LEU A 169 -7.64 23.28 -3.83
C LEU A 169 -7.59 22.59 -2.48
N ILE A 170 -6.39 22.20 -2.04
CA ILE A 170 -6.17 21.52 -0.75
C ILE A 170 -5.23 22.36 0.12
N LEU A 171 -5.61 22.58 1.38
CA LEU A 171 -4.73 23.04 2.45
C LEU A 171 -4.32 21.85 3.30
N PHE A 172 -3.04 21.51 3.27
CA PHE A 172 -2.49 20.32 3.93
C PHE A 172 -1.59 20.73 5.08
N VAL A 173 -2.04 20.57 6.32
CA VAL A 173 -1.23 20.92 7.50
C VAL A 173 -0.33 19.74 7.89
N THR A 174 0.94 20.01 8.17
CA THR A 174 1.89 18.98 8.56
C THR A 174 2.98 19.48 9.50
N GLY A 175 3.17 18.78 10.62
CA GLY A 175 4.26 19.06 11.56
C GLY A 175 5.58 18.39 11.20
N ASN A 176 5.52 17.24 10.53
CA ASN A 176 6.72 16.52 10.09
C ASN A 176 7.13 16.77 8.65
N GLY A 177 6.33 17.56 7.91
CA GLY A 177 6.61 17.89 6.51
C GLY A 177 6.18 16.79 5.55
N SER A 178 4.93 16.37 5.62
CA SER A 178 4.38 15.43 4.64
C SER A 178 4.42 16.01 3.25
N ILE A 179 5.02 15.28 2.32
CA ILE A 179 5.09 15.65 0.91
C ILE A 179 3.80 15.31 0.13
N THR A 180 2.74 14.85 0.79
CA THR A 180 1.45 14.47 0.20
C THR A 180 0.93 15.52 -0.80
N ASN A 181 0.57 15.07 -2.01
CA ASN A 181 -0.08 15.87 -3.05
C ASN A 181 -1.13 15.04 -3.78
N PHE A 182 -2.08 15.74 -4.41
CA PHE A 182 -3.08 15.12 -5.28
C PHE A 182 -2.71 15.27 -6.77
N PRO A 183 -2.99 14.28 -7.64
CA PRO A 183 -2.51 14.27 -9.04
C PRO A 183 -2.90 15.47 -9.90
N PHE A 184 -4.07 16.08 -9.63
CA PHE A 184 -4.61 17.17 -10.46
C PHE A 184 -5.26 18.30 -9.65
N VAL A 185 -5.20 18.25 -8.32
CA VAL A 185 -5.73 19.31 -7.45
C VAL A 185 -4.55 19.94 -6.70
N PRO A 186 -4.32 21.27 -6.85
CA PRO A 186 -3.18 21.93 -6.23
C PRO A 186 -3.28 21.81 -4.70
N THR A 187 -2.15 21.48 -4.08
CA THR A 187 -2.06 21.22 -2.65
C THR A 187 -1.05 22.18 -2.04
N LEU A 188 -1.49 23.11 -1.20
CA LEU A 188 -0.63 23.99 -0.43
C LEU A 188 -0.31 23.36 0.92
N LYS A 189 0.97 23.05 1.14
CA LYS A 189 1.46 22.40 2.37
C LYS A 189 1.87 23.45 3.40
N VAL A 190 1.28 23.34 4.59
CA VAL A 190 1.46 24.25 5.72
C VAL A 190 2.28 23.56 6.81
N THR A 191 3.53 24.00 6.96
CA THR A 191 4.44 23.51 8.02
C THR A 191 4.25 24.25 9.33
N THR A 192 4.30 23.53 10.46
CA THR A 192 4.00 24.09 11.79
C THR A 192 5.18 24.82 12.45
N THR A 193 6.41 24.56 12.00
CA THR A 193 7.63 25.17 12.56
C THR A 193 8.59 25.60 11.46
N THR A 194 9.29 26.71 11.68
CA THR A 194 10.19 27.28 10.67
C THR A 194 11.41 26.41 10.40
N ARG A 195 11.95 25.74 11.43
CA ARG A 195 13.02 24.74 11.25
C ARG A 195 12.60 23.63 10.28
N ARG A 196 11.39 23.09 10.42
CA ARG A 196 10.91 22.03 9.52
C ARG A 196 10.65 22.55 8.11
N HIS A 197 10.12 23.77 8.00
CA HIS A 197 9.94 24.44 6.71
C HIS A 197 11.26 24.56 5.94
N GLN A 198 12.32 25.01 6.59
CA GLN A 198 13.65 25.17 5.98
C GLN A 198 14.25 23.82 5.53
N LEU A 199 14.05 22.75 6.30
CA LEU A 199 14.53 21.42 5.95
C LEU A 199 13.88 20.85 4.68
N LEU A 200 12.63 21.24 4.40
CA LEU A 200 11.80 20.70 3.31
C LEU A 200 11.32 21.82 2.38
N ILE A 201 12.18 22.83 2.17
CA ILE A 201 11.83 24.08 1.48
C ILE A 201 11.41 23.86 0.01
N HIS A 202 11.81 22.73 -0.58
CA HIS A 202 11.46 22.37 -1.95
C HIS A 202 10.07 21.72 -2.05
N GLU A 203 9.54 21.23 -0.93
CA GLU A 203 8.23 20.58 -0.85
C GLU A 203 7.19 21.38 -0.05
N MET A 204 7.58 22.39 0.73
CA MET A 204 6.67 23.09 1.65
C MET A 204 6.32 24.51 1.16
N ASP A 205 5.03 24.82 1.11
CA ASP A 205 4.52 26.07 0.55
C ASP A 205 4.44 27.20 1.57
N ILE A 206 3.93 26.91 2.78
CA ILE A 206 3.61 27.89 3.81
C ILE A 206 4.34 27.54 5.12
N ASN A 207 5.00 28.54 5.72
CA ASN A 207 5.65 28.46 7.02
C ASN A 207 4.74 29.05 8.12
N ALA A 208 3.92 28.21 8.76
CA ALA A 208 3.12 28.64 9.91
C ALA A 208 3.97 28.85 11.17
N GLY A 209 5.22 28.36 11.19
CA GLY A 209 6.17 28.61 12.27
C GLY A 209 6.49 30.08 12.50
N ARG A 210 6.30 30.95 11.49
CA ARG A 210 6.41 32.41 11.61
C ARG A 210 5.59 32.97 12.77
N TYR A 211 4.43 32.37 13.05
CA TYR A 211 3.61 32.74 14.21
C TYR A 211 4.31 32.45 15.55
N LEU A 212 5.01 31.31 15.64
CA LEU A 212 5.80 30.95 16.83
C LEU A 212 7.04 31.84 16.97
N ASP A 213 7.53 32.40 15.87
CA ASP A 213 8.67 33.31 15.80
C ASP A 213 8.28 34.79 16.07
N GLY A 214 7.01 35.06 16.39
CA GLY A 214 6.52 36.37 16.85
C GLY A 214 5.68 37.15 15.84
N GLU A 215 5.43 36.60 14.65
CA GLU A 215 4.53 37.24 13.69
C GLU A 215 3.05 37.09 14.10
N THR A 216 2.22 38.09 13.78
CA THR A 216 0.79 38.00 14.10
C THR A 216 0.07 37.03 13.17
N MET A 217 -0.92 36.29 13.70
CA MET A 217 -1.76 35.40 12.88
C MET A 217 -2.51 36.15 11.76
N ALA A 218 -2.84 37.44 11.98
CA ALA A 218 -3.51 38.26 10.98
C ALA A 218 -2.63 38.50 9.74
N ALA A 219 -1.39 38.99 9.94
CA ALA A 219 -0.44 39.20 8.85
C ALA A 219 -0.13 37.89 8.10
N LEU A 220 0.09 36.81 8.85
CA LEU A 220 0.35 35.49 8.28
C LEU A 220 -0.84 34.94 7.48
N THR A 221 -2.08 35.22 7.92
CA THR A 221 -3.31 34.82 7.20
C THR A 221 -3.43 35.58 5.89
N GLU A 222 -3.18 36.89 5.89
CA GLU A 222 -3.22 37.72 4.68
C GLU A 222 -2.23 37.21 3.62
N ASP A 223 -0.96 37.04 4.00
CA ASP A 223 0.09 36.49 3.14
C ASP A 223 -0.30 35.12 2.56
N SER A 224 -0.77 34.21 3.43
CA SER A 224 -1.08 32.84 3.05
C SER A 224 -2.34 32.74 2.19
N PHE A 225 -3.34 33.61 2.45
CA PHE A 225 -4.56 33.69 1.64
C PHE A 225 -4.27 34.24 0.25
N ASN A 226 -3.38 35.22 0.12
CA ASN A 226 -2.90 35.70 -1.18
C ASN A 226 -2.24 34.57 -1.98
N LEU A 227 -1.38 33.76 -1.35
CA LEU A 227 -0.79 32.58 -2.00
C LEU A 227 -1.85 31.56 -2.43
N LEU A 228 -2.89 31.32 -1.60
CA LEU A 228 -4.01 30.46 -1.97
C LEU A 228 -4.71 30.95 -3.25
N VAL A 229 -4.98 32.25 -3.35
CA VAL A 229 -5.60 32.85 -4.53
C VAL A 229 -4.68 32.75 -5.75
N GLU A 230 -3.39 33.08 -5.62
CA GLU A 230 -2.41 32.92 -6.69
C GLU A 230 -2.33 31.48 -7.20
N THR A 231 -2.36 30.50 -6.29
CA THR A 231 -2.33 29.08 -6.65
C THR A 231 -3.61 28.65 -7.36
N ALA A 232 -4.77 29.07 -6.88
CA ALA A 232 -6.04 28.86 -7.60
C ALA A 232 -6.00 29.51 -9.01
N SER A 233 -5.32 30.66 -9.14
CA SER A 233 -5.07 31.35 -10.41
C SER A 233 -3.96 30.73 -11.27
N GLY A 234 -3.28 29.67 -10.82
CA GLY A 234 -2.36 28.86 -11.62
C GLY A 234 -0.88 28.92 -11.24
N LYS A 235 -0.53 29.59 -10.14
CA LYS A 235 0.79 29.43 -9.54
C LYS A 235 0.94 28.00 -8.99
N LYS A 236 1.88 27.25 -9.55
CA LYS A 236 2.16 25.89 -9.10
C LYS A 236 2.63 25.88 -7.64
N SER A 237 2.11 24.94 -6.88
CA SER A 237 2.61 24.60 -5.54
C SER A 237 3.99 23.95 -5.63
N ARG A 238 4.72 23.96 -4.52
CA ARG A 238 6.00 23.24 -4.35
C ARG A 238 5.86 21.75 -4.65
N GLY A 239 4.75 21.16 -4.22
CA GLY A 239 4.44 19.77 -4.49
C GLY A 239 4.33 19.43 -5.98
N GLU A 240 3.68 20.30 -6.77
CA GLU A 240 3.59 20.16 -8.23
C GLU A 240 4.96 20.31 -8.91
N HIS A 241 5.82 21.19 -8.39
CA HIS A 241 7.20 21.31 -8.88
C HIS A 241 8.04 20.07 -8.57
N ALA A 242 7.82 19.43 -7.44
CA ALA A 242 8.52 18.22 -7.03
C ALA A 242 8.09 16.94 -7.82
N GLY A 243 7.00 17.01 -8.60
CA GLY A 243 6.55 15.87 -9.41
C GLY A 243 6.01 14.68 -8.61
N HIS A 244 5.66 14.90 -7.33
CA HIS A 244 5.11 13.89 -6.44
C HIS A 244 3.59 14.07 -6.30
N ALA A 245 2.81 13.00 -6.43
CA ALA A 245 1.37 12.95 -6.17
C ALA A 245 0.88 11.52 -5.96
N GLN A 246 -0.14 11.37 -5.12
CA GLN A 246 -0.68 10.08 -4.70
C GLN A 246 -2.18 10.17 -4.44
N THR A 247 -2.86 9.03 -4.46
CA THR A 247 -4.29 8.96 -4.15
C THR A 247 -4.60 7.58 -3.60
N SER A 248 -5.47 7.55 -2.58
CA SER A 248 -6.09 6.33 -2.07
C SER A 248 -7.57 6.57 -1.90
N LEU A 249 -8.38 5.57 -2.25
CA LEU A 249 -9.80 5.62 -1.94
C LEU A 249 -10.04 4.92 -0.61
N TRP A 250 -10.93 5.49 0.20
CA TRP A 250 -11.38 4.81 1.41
C TRP A 250 -12.07 3.50 1.05
N ARG A 251 -11.54 2.40 1.59
CA ARG A 251 -12.00 1.04 1.29
C ARG A 251 -13.19 0.66 2.15
N ASN A 252 -14.11 -0.11 1.56
CA ASN A 252 -15.15 -0.80 2.32
C ASN A 252 -14.56 -2.01 3.03
N TRP A 253 -14.99 -2.21 4.27
CA TRP A 253 -14.51 -3.28 5.15
C TRP A 253 -15.51 -4.44 5.16
N ARG A 254 -15.00 -5.68 5.14
CA ARG A 254 -15.83 -6.88 5.20
C ARG A 254 -16.62 -6.97 6.51
N GLN A 255 -16.02 -6.52 7.62
CA GLN A 255 -16.71 -6.47 8.90
C GLN A 255 -17.65 -5.27 8.97
N THR A 256 -18.94 -5.55 9.13
CA THR A 256 -20.02 -4.57 9.23
C THR A 256 -20.70 -4.58 10.61
N ASP A 257 -20.25 -5.44 11.51
CA ASP A 257 -20.65 -5.51 12.92
C ASP A 257 -19.55 -6.15 13.79
N GLY A 258 -19.75 -6.18 15.11
CA GLY A 258 -18.81 -6.76 16.08
C GLY A 258 -19.03 -8.23 16.42
N SER A 259 -19.96 -8.94 15.76
CA SER A 259 -20.34 -10.32 16.11
C SER A 259 -19.19 -11.32 15.95
N GLN A 260 -18.30 -11.08 14.97
CA GLN A 260 -17.16 -11.95 14.67
C GLN A 260 -15.90 -11.59 15.45
N LEU A 261 -15.85 -10.41 16.10
CA LEU A 261 -14.63 -9.87 16.68
C LEU A 261 -13.95 -10.82 17.68
N ALA A 262 -14.72 -11.47 18.54
CA ALA A 262 -14.20 -12.42 19.52
C ALA A 262 -13.57 -13.65 18.86
N ALA A 263 -14.24 -14.22 17.85
CA ALA A 263 -13.73 -15.37 17.09
C ALA A 263 -12.47 -15.00 16.31
N LEU A 264 -12.44 -13.83 15.68
CA LEU A 264 -11.28 -13.33 14.93
C LEU A 264 -10.06 -13.12 15.82
N ARG A 265 -10.25 -12.55 17.03
CA ARG A 265 -9.17 -12.39 18.02
C ARG A 265 -8.66 -13.71 18.57
N ALA A 266 -9.48 -14.75 18.55
CA ALA A 266 -9.12 -16.08 19.03
C ALA A 266 -8.46 -16.97 17.96
N ARG A 267 -8.32 -16.50 16.70
CA ARG A 267 -7.67 -17.29 15.64
C ARG A 267 -6.22 -17.57 16.01
N THR A 268 -5.85 -18.84 15.99
CA THR A 268 -4.46 -19.27 16.22
C THR A 268 -3.60 -18.92 15.00
N GLU A 269 -2.39 -18.43 15.25
CA GLU A 269 -1.42 -18.21 14.19
C GLU A 269 -0.96 -19.56 13.59
N PRO A 270 -0.78 -19.65 12.26
CA PRO A 270 -0.28 -20.86 11.61
C PRO A 270 1.09 -21.32 12.15
N ASP A 271 1.31 -22.63 12.18
CA ASP A 271 2.47 -23.27 12.84
C ASP A 271 3.74 -23.31 11.98
N GLY A 272 3.67 -22.89 10.72
CA GLY A 272 4.77 -22.96 9.76
C GLY A 272 5.06 -24.36 9.21
N ARG A 273 4.30 -25.39 9.62
CA ARG A 273 4.57 -26.79 9.23
C ARG A 273 3.77 -27.15 7.99
N PRO A 274 4.38 -27.77 6.96
CA PRO A 274 3.66 -28.19 5.76
C PRO A 274 2.56 -29.18 6.11
N LEU A 275 1.52 -29.23 5.28
CA LEU A 275 0.48 -30.24 5.38
C LEU A 275 1.06 -31.63 5.08
N ASP A 276 0.61 -32.63 5.84
CA ASP A 276 1.00 -34.02 5.64
C ASP A 276 0.25 -34.58 4.42
N VAL A 277 0.85 -34.44 3.24
CA VAL A 277 0.30 -34.92 1.97
C VAL A 277 1.18 -36.01 1.39
N LYS A 278 0.57 -37.16 1.05
CA LYS A 278 1.26 -38.27 0.40
C LYS A 278 1.21 -38.09 -1.12
N CYS A 279 2.29 -37.54 -1.68
CA CYS A 279 2.44 -37.44 -3.12
C CYS A 279 3.31 -38.57 -3.66
N SER A 280 2.70 -39.65 -4.14
CA SER A 280 3.37 -40.69 -4.95
C SER A 280 2.85 -40.63 -6.37
N ILE A 281 3.71 -40.53 -7.39
CA ILE A 281 3.29 -40.62 -8.80
C ILE A 281 3.51 -42.07 -9.25
N GLU A 282 2.44 -42.82 -9.52
CA GLU A 282 2.56 -44.15 -10.13
C GLU A 282 3.18 -44.02 -11.53
N GLY A 283 4.27 -44.76 -11.79
CA GLY A 283 4.91 -44.82 -13.12
C GLY A 283 5.84 -43.66 -13.49
N ALA A 284 6.19 -42.75 -12.57
CA ALA A 284 7.11 -41.66 -12.87
C ALA A 284 8.57 -42.12 -12.91
N ASN A 285 9.07 -42.47 -14.09
CA ASN A 285 10.47 -42.16 -14.40
C ASN A 285 10.64 -40.64 -14.22
N LYS A 286 11.62 -40.18 -13.42
CA LYS A 286 12.05 -38.76 -13.45
C LYS A 286 12.36 -38.43 -14.92
N PRO A 287 11.58 -37.59 -15.62
CA PRO A 287 11.90 -37.21 -16.99
C PRO A 287 13.29 -36.57 -17.00
N ALA A 288 14.15 -36.93 -17.96
CA ALA A 288 15.52 -36.40 -18.06
C ALA A 288 15.58 -34.86 -18.20
N ARG A 289 14.46 -34.19 -18.51
CA ARG A 289 14.32 -32.72 -18.60
C ARG A 289 14.01 -32.03 -17.26
N ASP A 290 13.67 -32.77 -16.20
CA ASP A 290 13.49 -32.20 -14.86
C ASP A 290 14.83 -31.95 -14.15
N SER A 291 15.94 -32.43 -14.74
CA SER A 291 17.31 -32.20 -14.28
C SER A 291 18.03 -31.21 -15.20
N GLY A 292 18.68 -30.20 -14.63
CA GLY A 292 19.53 -29.26 -15.36
C GLY A 292 19.06 -27.80 -15.35
N LEU A 293 18.21 -27.40 -14.41
CA LEU A 293 17.92 -25.98 -14.22
C LEU A 293 19.17 -25.27 -13.69
N HIS A 294 19.55 -24.14 -14.27
CA HIS A 294 20.70 -23.36 -13.79
C HIS A 294 20.29 -21.99 -13.22
N PRO A 295 19.39 -21.93 -12.22
CA PRO A 295 18.97 -20.67 -11.64
C PRO A 295 20.12 -20.00 -10.90
N LEU A 296 19.98 -18.69 -10.72
CA LEU A 296 20.92 -17.91 -9.93
C LEU A 296 20.88 -18.38 -8.48
N HIS A 297 22.00 -18.24 -7.79
CA HIS A 297 22.04 -18.35 -6.34
C HIS A 297 22.35 -17.00 -5.71
N ASN A 298 21.62 -16.71 -4.63
CA ASN A 298 21.86 -15.57 -3.77
C ASN A 298 22.28 -16.12 -2.39
N GLY A 299 23.59 -16.28 -2.21
CA GLY A 299 24.15 -17.06 -1.10
C GLY A 299 23.82 -18.55 -1.25
N ALA A 300 23.15 -19.13 -0.25
CA ALA A 300 22.77 -20.55 -0.25
C ALA A 300 21.40 -20.84 -0.85
N ARG A 301 20.63 -19.81 -1.23
CA ARG A 301 19.25 -19.95 -1.72
C ARG A 301 19.19 -19.78 -3.23
N MET A 302 18.38 -20.61 -3.88
CA MET A 302 18.05 -20.48 -5.30
C MET A 302 17.22 -19.22 -5.52
N ALA A 303 17.46 -18.52 -6.62
CA ALA A 303 16.77 -17.30 -7.02
C ALA A 303 16.49 -17.34 -8.53
N THR A 304 15.31 -16.88 -8.94
CA THR A 304 14.96 -16.71 -10.36
C THR A 304 15.48 -15.40 -10.92
N GLU A 305 15.79 -14.42 -10.07
CA GLU A 305 16.29 -13.10 -10.44
C GLU A 305 17.14 -12.52 -9.29
N ARG A 306 18.06 -11.59 -9.56
CA ARG A 306 18.77 -10.79 -8.55
C ARG A 306 18.29 -9.34 -8.59
N VAL A 307 17.43 -8.98 -7.64
CA VAL A 307 16.83 -7.64 -7.58
C VAL A 307 17.43 -6.78 -6.46
N GLY A 308 17.56 -5.48 -6.75
CA GLY A 308 17.71 -4.44 -5.74
C GLY A 308 16.33 -3.92 -5.34
N LEU A 309 15.89 -4.19 -4.12
CA LEU A 309 14.54 -3.84 -3.65
C LEU A 309 14.53 -2.50 -2.91
N VAL A 310 13.72 -1.54 -3.38
CA VAL A 310 13.33 -0.36 -2.61
C VAL A 310 11.93 -0.60 -2.05
N LEU A 311 11.84 -0.91 -0.75
CA LEU A 311 10.57 -1.21 -0.08
C LEU A 311 10.07 0.02 0.69
N PRO A 312 9.01 0.70 0.24
CA PRO A 312 8.38 1.75 1.04
C PRO A 312 7.71 1.14 2.27
N THR A 313 7.78 1.81 3.43
CA THR A 313 7.06 1.39 4.65
C THR A 313 5.71 2.09 4.83
N SER A 314 5.35 2.98 3.88
CA SER A 314 4.09 3.70 3.86
C SER A 314 3.70 4.08 2.44
N MET A 315 2.40 4.31 2.22
CA MET A 315 1.90 4.82 0.94
C MET A 315 2.58 6.15 0.56
N CYS A 316 2.80 7.06 1.53
CA CYS A 316 3.47 8.35 1.32
C CYS A 316 4.89 8.21 0.73
N ALA A 317 5.59 7.10 1.03
CA ALA A 317 6.91 6.79 0.48
C ALA A 317 6.87 6.06 -0.87
N ALA A 318 5.72 5.50 -1.27
CA ALA A 318 5.62 4.57 -2.39
C ALA A 318 6.07 5.17 -3.73
N GLN A 319 5.64 6.40 -4.05
CA GLN A 319 6.04 7.01 -5.32
C GLN A 319 7.54 7.34 -5.33
N ILE A 320 8.11 7.77 -4.20
CA ILE A 320 9.54 8.06 -4.12
C ILE A 320 10.37 6.78 -4.27
N ALA A 321 9.90 5.66 -3.72
CA ALA A 321 10.51 4.34 -3.95
C ALA A 321 10.49 3.96 -5.44
N ARG A 322 9.37 4.18 -6.13
CA ARG A 322 9.25 3.95 -7.59
C ARG A 322 10.22 4.83 -8.36
N LEU A 323 10.25 6.14 -8.09
CA LEU A 323 11.17 7.09 -8.72
C LEU A 323 12.64 6.66 -8.52
N ALA A 324 13.01 6.20 -7.34
CA ALA A 324 14.36 5.70 -7.07
C ALA A 324 14.70 4.47 -7.93
N ALA A 325 13.81 3.46 -7.96
CA ALA A 325 14.01 2.25 -8.75
C ALA A 325 14.10 2.58 -10.26
N ASP A 326 13.20 3.41 -10.78
CA ASP A 326 13.15 3.77 -12.18
C ASP A 326 14.39 4.56 -12.61
N ARG A 327 14.82 5.55 -11.80
CA ARG A 327 16.03 6.33 -12.05
C ARG A 327 17.29 5.46 -12.06
N MET A 328 17.41 4.53 -11.12
CA MET A 328 18.54 3.61 -11.08
C MET A 328 18.55 2.63 -12.27
N ASN A 329 17.38 2.11 -12.67
CA ASN A 329 17.25 1.28 -13.87
C ASN A 329 17.61 2.04 -15.15
N ALA A 330 17.08 3.25 -15.33
CA ALA A 330 17.35 4.09 -16.51
C ALA A 330 18.84 4.46 -16.64
N SER A 331 19.57 4.54 -15.53
CA SER A 331 21.01 4.83 -15.52
C SER A 331 21.92 3.63 -15.85
N GLY A 332 21.37 2.42 -16.04
CA GLY A 332 22.15 1.19 -16.25
C GLY A 332 22.88 0.69 -14.99
N ARG A 333 22.54 1.25 -13.81
CA ARG A 333 23.20 0.95 -12.54
C ARG A 333 22.94 -0.49 -12.07
N ALA A 334 21.81 -1.09 -12.45
CA ALA A 334 21.52 -2.48 -12.09
C ALA A 334 22.61 -3.42 -12.62
N GLN A 335 22.90 -3.32 -13.91
CA GLN A 335 23.91 -4.14 -14.59
C GLN A 335 25.31 -3.89 -14.01
N ALA A 336 25.65 -2.64 -13.72
CA ALA A 336 26.93 -2.28 -13.10
C ALA A 336 27.14 -2.91 -11.71
N LEU A 337 26.06 -3.25 -11.00
CA LEU A 337 26.10 -3.86 -9.66
C LEU A 337 25.82 -5.38 -9.68
N GLY A 338 25.76 -6.01 -10.86
CA GLY A 338 25.41 -7.43 -10.98
C GLY A 338 23.99 -7.75 -10.51
N LEU A 339 23.08 -6.78 -10.64
CA LEU A 339 21.64 -6.92 -10.45
C LEU A 339 20.95 -6.97 -11.81
N ASP A 340 19.84 -7.68 -11.88
CA ASP A 340 18.99 -7.72 -13.07
C ASP A 340 18.23 -6.41 -13.24
N ARG A 341 17.69 -5.88 -12.13
CA ARG A 341 16.97 -4.61 -12.05
C ARG A 341 16.76 -4.17 -10.61
N PHE A 342 16.33 -2.92 -10.47
CA PHE A 342 15.72 -2.40 -9.27
C PHE A 342 14.20 -2.54 -9.31
N VAL A 343 13.60 -2.84 -8.15
CA VAL A 343 12.15 -2.98 -8.00
C VAL A 343 11.70 -2.15 -6.82
N ALA A 344 10.57 -1.45 -6.99
CA ALA A 344 9.83 -0.88 -5.88
C ALA A 344 8.48 -1.59 -5.71
N LEU A 345 8.15 -1.94 -4.47
CA LEU A 345 6.89 -2.59 -4.09
C LEU A 345 5.95 -1.55 -3.49
N THR A 346 5.32 -0.77 -4.38
CA THR A 346 4.43 0.33 -4.01
C THR A 346 3.07 -0.18 -3.54
N HIS A 347 2.62 0.22 -2.35
CA HIS A 347 1.34 -0.22 -1.77
C HIS A 347 0.61 0.93 -1.06
N THR A 348 -0.66 0.70 -0.71
CA THR A 348 -1.54 1.65 0.00
C THR A 348 -1.47 1.58 1.53
N GLU A 349 -0.63 0.71 2.08
CA GLU A 349 -0.58 0.45 3.52
C GLU A 349 0.54 1.19 4.25
N GLY A 350 0.64 1.03 5.57
CA GLY A 350 1.70 1.58 6.41
C GLY A 350 1.36 2.86 7.18
N CYS A 351 0.31 3.59 6.75
CA CYS A 351 -0.18 4.80 7.44
C CYS A 351 -1.71 4.75 7.66
N GLY A 352 -2.21 5.54 8.62
CA GLY A 352 -3.65 5.76 8.85
C GLY A 352 -4.50 4.50 9.00
N PHE A 353 -3.95 3.44 9.62
CA PHE A 353 -4.67 2.19 9.91
C PHE A 353 -4.60 1.84 11.39
N GLY A 354 -5.59 1.12 11.92
CA GLY A 354 -5.60 0.66 13.30
C GLY A 354 -5.40 -0.86 13.45
N GLY A 355 -5.02 -1.30 14.65
CA GLY A 355 -5.00 -2.71 15.03
C GLY A 355 -3.63 -3.36 15.04
N GLU A 356 -3.37 -4.14 16.09
CA GLU A 356 -2.12 -4.89 16.26
C GLU A 356 -1.97 -6.00 15.20
N SER A 357 -3.08 -6.65 14.81
CA SER A 357 -3.08 -7.70 13.80
C SER A 357 -2.57 -7.19 12.45
N MET A 358 -3.04 -6.02 12.02
CA MET A 358 -2.60 -5.38 10.79
C MET A 358 -1.13 -4.94 10.88
N TYR A 359 -0.69 -4.44 12.04
CA TYR A 359 0.71 -4.11 12.28
C TYR A 359 1.63 -5.33 12.11
N ARG A 360 1.28 -6.46 12.74
CA ARG A 360 2.03 -7.73 12.62
C ARG A 360 2.01 -8.25 11.19
N LEU A 361 0.88 -8.15 10.49
CA LEU A 361 0.74 -8.57 9.10
C LEU A 361 1.71 -7.82 8.19
N LEU A 362 1.73 -6.48 8.27
CA LEU A 362 2.61 -5.66 7.44
C LEU A 362 4.08 -5.90 7.75
N LEU A 363 4.47 -5.92 9.03
CA LEU A 363 5.86 -6.22 9.43
C LEU A 363 6.34 -7.57 8.91
N ARG A 364 5.49 -8.61 9.04
CA ARG A 364 5.79 -9.95 8.54
C ARG A 364 5.91 -9.96 7.01
N THR A 365 5.02 -9.28 6.32
CA THR A 365 5.05 -9.22 4.85
C THR A 365 6.28 -8.49 4.34
N TYR A 366 6.66 -7.37 4.97
CA TYR A 366 7.90 -6.67 4.66
C TYR A 366 9.14 -7.54 4.91
N LEU A 367 9.18 -8.24 6.04
CA LEU A 367 10.22 -9.24 6.34
C LEU A 367 10.30 -10.31 5.25
N GLY A 368 9.14 -10.83 4.81
CA GLY A 368 8.99 -11.77 3.70
C GLY A 368 9.67 -11.29 2.43
N TYR A 369 9.31 -10.08 1.99
CA TYR A 369 9.86 -9.51 0.76
C TYR A 369 11.35 -9.20 0.86
N VAL A 370 11.84 -8.59 1.95
CA VAL A 370 13.28 -8.25 2.03
C VAL A 370 14.19 -9.47 2.19
N THR A 371 13.63 -10.61 2.65
CA THR A 371 14.35 -11.88 2.76
C THR A 371 14.08 -12.84 1.61
N HIS A 372 13.24 -12.43 0.64
CA HIS A 372 12.90 -13.20 -0.53
C HIS A 372 14.17 -13.63 -1.28
N PRO A 373 14.27 -14.86 -1.81
CA PRO A 373 15.50 -15.35 -2.44
C PRO A 373 16.01 -14.47 -3.58
N ASN A 374 15.09 -13.88 -4.36
CA ASN A 374 15.44 -12.96 -5.44
C ASN A 374 16.07 -11.64 -4.98
N VAL A 375 15.92 -11.25 -3.70
CA VAL A 375 16.37 -9.94 -3.20
C VAL A 375 17.83 -10.01 -2.76
N ALA A 376 18.72 -9.49 -3.61
CA ALA A 376 20.16 -9.42 -3.35
C ALA A 376 20.49 -8.33 -2.32
N ALA A 377 19.88 -7.16 -2.47
CA ALA A 377 20.00 -6.03 -1.54
C ALA A 377 18.64 -5.35 -1.39
N ALA A 378 18.32 -4.90 -0.18
CA ALA A 378 17.06 -4.22 0.12
C ALA A 378 17.29 -2.95 0.92
N LEU A 379 16.61 -1.88 0.52
CA LEU A 379 16.53 -0.63 1.26
C LEU A 379 15.09 -0.37 1.64
N LEU A 380 14.87 -0.03 2.91
CA LEU A 380 13.58 0.41 3.42
C LEU A 380 13.51 1.94 3.37
N LEU A 381 12.45 2.43 2.73
CA LEU A 381 12.17 3.84 2.60
C LEU A 381 10.94 4.18 3.45
N GLU A 382 11.17 4.91 4.53
CA GLU A 382 10.09 5.52 5.28
C GLU A 382 9.84 6.93 4.75
N HIS A 383 8.66 7.46 5.03
CA HIS A 383 8.39 8.87 4.86
C HIS A 383 8.80 9.66 6.10
N GLY A 384 8.55 9.14 7.31
CA GLY A 384 9.03 9.66 8.59
C GLY A 384 7.92 9.96 9.62
N CYS A 385 6.65 9.85 9.24
CA CYS A 385 5.49 10.05 10.13
C CYS A 385 4.49 8.88 10.16
N GLU A 386 4.83 7.76 9.53
CA GLU A 386 3.97 6.57 9.48
C GLU A 386 3.95 5.78 10.79
N LYS A 387 3.13 4.73 10.86
CA LYS A 387 3.07 3.83 12.02
C LYS A 387 4.22 2.82 12.01
N ILE A 388 4.69 2.42 10.82
CA ILE A 388 5.79 1.46 10.64
C ILE A 388 7.07 2.22 10.24
N THR A 389 7.87 2.59 11.23
CA THR A 389 9.14 3.30 11.03
C THR A 389 10.28 2.34 10.72
N ASN A 390 11.36 2.87 10.13
CA ASN A 390 12.62 2.16 9.92
C ASN A 390 13.18 1.58 11.23
N ASP A 391 13.05 2.28 12.35
CA ASP A 391 13.51 1.78 13.64
C ASP A 391 12.68 0.58 14.13
N SER A 392 11.36 0.56 13.89
CA SER A 392 10.57 -0.63 14.17
C SER A 392 10.99 -1.80 13.28
N MET A 393 11.29 -1.54 12.00
CA MET A 393 11.76 -2.57 11.07
C MET A 393 13.14 -3.12 11.48
N ARG A 394 14.07 -2.25 11.91
CA ARG A 394 15.37 -2.66 12.47
C ARG A 394 15.19 -3.58 13.66
N GLN A 395 14.34 -3.22 14.63
CA GLN A 395 14.07 -4.07 15.79
C GLN A 395 13.44 -5.41 15.39
N GLN A 396 12.53 -5.40 14.42
CA GLN A 396 11.92 -6.62 13.88
C GLN A 396 12.98 -7.53 13.26
N PHE A 397 13.90 -6.97 12.46
CA PHE A 397 14.95 -7.72 11.77
C PHE A 397 16.00 -8.25 12.75
N ASP A 398 16.37 -7.46 13.75
CA ASP A 398 17.29 -7.88 14.82
C ASP A 398 16.70 -9.04 15.63
N ARG A 399 15.41 -8.98 16.02
CA ARG A 399 14.70 -10.09 16.67
C ARG A 399 14.61 -11.34 15.81
N ALA A 400 14.57 -11.18 14.49
CA ALA A 400 14.60 -12.29 13.53
C ALA A 400 16.03 -12.81 13.27
N GLY A 401 17.06 -12.27 13.92
CA GLY A 401 18.45 -12.67 13.76
C GLY A 401 19.06 -12.27 12.41
N LEU A 402 18.50 -11.26 11.74
CA LEU A 402 18.97 -10.81 10.44
C LEU A 402 20.12 -9.80 10.58
N PRO A 403 21.18 -9.92 9.77
CA PRO A 403 22.30 -8.98 9.81
C PRO A 403 21.86 -7.61 9.26
N LEU A 404 21.71 -6.62 10.14
CA LEU A 404 21.20 -5.28 9.78
C LEU A 404 22.03 -4.57 8.71
N ALA A 405 23.32 -4.89 8.58
CA ALA A 405 24.22 -4.36 7.56
C ALA A 405 23.78 -4.72 6.12
N ARG A 406 22.93 -5.74 5.94
CA ARG A 406 22.36 -6.11 4.64
C ARG A 406 21.29 -5.12 4.16
N PHE A 407 20.76 -4.27 5.04
CA PHE A 407 19.63 -3.41 4.75
C PHE A 407 19.98 -1.93 4.75
N GLY A 408 19.43 -1.21 3.78
CA GLY A 408 19.50 0.24 3.68
C GLY A 408 18.32 0.89 4.39
N TRP A 409 18.53 2.12 4.84
CA TRP A 409 17.52 2.89 5.57
C TRP A 409 17.56 4.34 5.08
N ALA A 410 16.44 4.81 4.54
CA ALA A 410 16.27 6.21 4.12
C ALA A 410 14.91 6.74 4.58
N SER A 411 14.82 8.06 4.72
CA SER A 411 13.63 8.74 5.23
C SER A 411 13.42 10.06 4.50
N VAL A 412 12.28 10.23 3.84
CA VAL A 412 12.02 11.46 3.06
C VAL A 412 12.05 12.71 3.96
N GLN A 413 11.36 12.67 5.11
CA GLN A 413 11.20 13.83 5.99
C GLN A 413 12.43 14.10 6.87
N LEU A 414 13.21 13.06 7.19
CA LEU A 414 14.41 13.21 8.02
C LEU A 414 15.66 13.51 7.19
N ASP A 415 15.71 13.07 5.94
CA ASP A 415 16.88 13.25 5.07
C ASP A 415 16.82 14.56 4.26
N GLY A 416 15.77 15.36 4.42
CA GLY A 416 15.66 16.71 3.85
C GLY A 416 14.96 16.77 2.49
N GLY A 417 13.97 15.92 2.28
CA GLY A 417 13.10 15.98 1.11
C GLY A 417 13.41 14.92 0.07
N ILE A 418 12.77 15.05 -1.08
CA ILE A 418 12.75 13.99 -2.11
C ILE A 418 14.14 13.78 -2.69
N ASP A 419 14.79 14.84 -3.16
CA ASP A 419 16.06 14.75 -3.89
C ASP A 419 17.19 14.19 -3.02
N LEU A 420 17.26 14.61 -1.75
CA LEU A 420 18.27 14.11 -0.81
C LEU A 420 18.02 12.65 -0.43
N ALA A 421 16.76 12.25 -0.25
CA ALA A 421 16.40 10.85 -0.03
C ALA A 421 16.77 9.98 -1.24
N LEU A 422 16.46 10.41 -2.46
CA LEU A 422 16.86 9.70 -3.69
C LEU A 422 18.39 9.55 -3.78
N GLY A 423 19.14 10.62 -3.51
CA GLY A 423 20.60 10.58 -3.49
C GLY A 423 21.16 9.59 -2.47
N ARG A 424 20.56 9.52 -1.26
CA ARG A 424 20.94 8.54 -0.24
C ARG A 424 20.66 7.11 -0.67
N ILE A 425 19.49 6.85 -1.27
CA ILE A 425 19.13 5.51 -1.77
C ILE A 425 20.17 5.04 -2.80
N GLU A 426 20.49 5.88 -3.77
CA GLU A 426 21.48 5.58 -4.82
C GLU A 426 22.87 5.32 -4.23
N ALA A 427 23.32 6.16 -3.31
CA ALA A 427 24.61 6.00 -2.65
C ALA A 427 24.69 4.69 -1.86
N TRP A 428 23.61 4.33 -1.16
CA TRP A 428 23.57 3.06 -0.41
C TRP A 428 23.66 1.85 -1.33
N PHE A 429 22.89 1.82 -2.43
CA PHE A 429 22.96 0.70 -3.38
C PHE A 429 24.31 0.61 -4.08
N ALA A 430 24.97 1.73 -4.38
CA ALA A 430 26.31 1.71 -4.94
C ALA A 430 27.32 1.01 -4.00
N LEU A 431 27.24 1.28 -2.69
CA LEU A 431 28.07 0.62 -1.68
C LEU A 431 27.69 -0.84 -1.47
N ALA A 432 26.39 -1.13 -1.31
CA ALA A 432 25.90 -2.48 -1.07
C ALA A 432 26.18 -3.40 -2.27
N GLY A 433 25.99 -2.91 -3.50
CA GLY A 433 26.24 -3.66 -4.72
C GLY A 433 27.70 -4.04 -4.92
N ALA A 434 28.65 -3.17 -4.52
CA ALA A 434 30.07 -3.49 -4.55
C ALA A 434 30.48 -4.65 -3.62
N ALA A 435 29.67 -4.93 -2.59
CA ALA A 435 29.87 -6.04 -1.66
C ALA A 435 29.12 -7.33 -2.05
N LEU A 436 28.30 -7.30 -3.11
CA LEU A 436 27.53 -8.47 -3.53
C LEU A 436 28.45 -9.55 -4.12
N PRO A 437 28.28 -10.82 -3.72
CA PRO A 437 29.03 -11.91 -4.34
C PRO A 437 28.60 -12.07 -5.81
N PRO A 438 29.51 -12.53 -6.69
CA PRO A 438 29.20 -12.77 -8.09
C PRO A 438 28.05 -13.78 -8.22
N ALA A 439 27.23 -13.58 -9.24
CA ALA A 439 26.14 -14.51 -9.54
C ALA A 439 26.71 -15.87 -9.97
N SER A 440 26.22 -16.96 -9.36
CA SER A 440 26.59 -18.32 -9.75
C SER A 440 25.34 -19.13 -10.07
N GLY A 441 25.29 -19.73 -11.26
CA GLY A 441 24.30 -20.75 -11.58
C GLY A 441 24.72 -22.12 -11.03
N ARG A 442 23.80 -22.89 -10.45
CA ARG A 442 24.05 -24.29 -10.11
C ARG A 442 22.91 -25.17 -10.64
N PRO A 443 23.21 -26.37 -11.17
CA PRO A 443 22.18 -27.33 -11.55
C PRO A 443 21.20 -27.59 -10.40
N THR A 444 19.90 -27.55 -10.70
CA THR A 444 18.83 -27.93 -9.79
C THR A 444 17.69 -28.61 -10.55
N ASP A 445 16.67 -29.05 -9.82
CA ASP A 445 15.46 -29.68 -10.35
C ASP A 445 14.20 -29.00 -9.77
N LEU A 446 13.02 -29.51 -10.14
CA LEU A 446 11.73 -29.03 -9.63
C LEU A 446 11.65 -29.03 -8.09
N GLY A 447 12.47 -29.86 -7.42
CA GLY A 447 12.53 -29.99 -5.97
C GLY A 447 13.06 -28.75 -5.25
N ALA A 448 13.74 -27.83 -5.95
CA ALA A 448 14.20 -26.57 -5.37
C ALA A 448 13.17 -25.43 -5.52
N LEU A 449 12.09 -25.64 -6.27
CA LEU A 449 11.12 -24.59 -6.56
C LEU A 449 10.04 -24.49 -5.48
N THR A 450 9.84 -23.26 -5.02
CA THR A 450 8.59 -22.79 -4.42
C THR A 450 7.69 -22.17 -5.49
N VAL A 451 6.56 -22.83 -5.78
CA VAL A 451 5.56 -22.41 -6.78
C VAL A 451 4.26 -22.05 -6.06
N GLY A 452 3.71 -20.86 -6.32
CA GLY A 452 2.37 -20.52 -5.86
C GLY A 452 1.31 -20.85 -6.92
N LEU A 453 0.20 -21.44 -6.49
CA LEU A 453 -0.96 -21.71 -7.33
C LEU A 453 -2.16 -20.91 -6.81
N LEU A 454 -2.95 -20.34 -7.73
CA LEU A 454 -4.17 -19.59 -7.39
C LEU A 454 -5.19 -19.59 -8.53
N SER A 455 -6.44 -19.25 -8.24
CA SER A 455 -7.50 -19.07 -9.25
C SER A 455 -8.24 -17.74 -9.12
N ALA A 456 -8.69 -17.19 -10.25
CA ALA A 456 -9.56 -16.02 -10.34
C ALA A 456 -11.03 -16.47 -10.53
N GLY A 457 -11.58 -17.17 -9.53
CA GLY A 457 -12.96 -17.66 -9.54
C GLY A 457 -13.08 -19.19 -9.56
N PRO A 458 -14.28 -19.71 -9.94
CA PRO A 458 -14.55 -21.14 -9.99
C PRO A 458 -13.60 -21.88 -10.94
N VAL A 459 -13.24 -23.11 -10.57
CA VAL A 459 -12.32 -23.96 -11.33
C VAL A 459 -13.07 -25.17 -11.88
N ASP A 460 -12.96 -25.42 -13.18
CA ASP A 460 -13.52 -26.62 -13.80
C ASP A 460 -12.71 -27.88 -13.45
N ALA A 461 -13.35 -29.05 -13.56
CA ALA A 461 -12.78 -30.35 -13.19
C ALA A 461 -11.46 -30.66 -13.93
N THR A 462 -11.37 -30.31 -15.22
CA THR A 462 -10.20 -30.61 -16.04
C THR A 462 -9.02 -29.74 -15.62
N SER A 463 -9.23 -28.42 -15.48
CA SER A 463 -8.20 -27.50 -15.00
C SER A 463 -7.75 -27.84 -13.58
N ALA A 464 -8.68 -28.21 -12.69
CA ALA A 464 -8.38 -28.68 -11.34
C ALA A 464 -7.49 -29.93 -11.36
N ALA A 465 -7.82 -30.93 -12.18
CA ALA A 465 -7.04 -32.16 -12.32
C ALA A 465 -5.62 -31.90 -12.88
N THR A 466 -5.49 -30.99 -13.86
CA THR A 466 -4.21 -30.56 -14.43
C THR A 466 -3.31 -29.93 -13.37
N LEU A 467 -3.83 -28.94 -12.63
CA LEU A 467 -3.06 -28.26 -11.58
C LEU A 467 -2.74 -29.18 -10.40
N ALA A 468 -3.62 -30.13 -10.08
CA ALA A 468 -3.36 -31.14 -9.06
C ALA A 468 -2.19 -32.05 -9.43
N ARG A 469 -2.12 -32.47 -10.70
CA ARG A 469 -1.04 -33.30 -11.22
C ARG A 469 0.30 -32.54 -11.21
N LEU A 470 0.30 -31.26 -11.60
CA LEU A 470 1.48 -30.40 -11.51
C LEU A 470 1.95 -30.20 -10.06
N ALA A 471 1.03 -29.90 -9.13
CA ALA A 471 1.33 -29.74 -7.72
C ALA A 471 1.99 -31.00 -7.14
N ARG A 472 1.43 -32.19 -7.45
CA ARG A 472 2.00 -33.48 -7.03
C ARG A 472 3.38 -33.73 -7.64
N ALA A 473 3.62 -33.31 -8.87
CA ALA A 473 4.94 -33.42 -9.50
C ALA A 473 6.01 -32.61 -8.76
N ILE A 474 5.69 -31.37 -8.40
CA ILE A 474 6.58 -30.49 -7.63
C ILE A 474 6.84 -31.08 -6.23
N LEU A 475 5.77 -31.49 -5.53
CA LEU A 475 5.87 -32.07 -4.18
C LEU A 475 6.66 -33.39 -4.17
N ALA A 476 6.45 -34.27 -5.16
CA ALA A 476 7.18 -35.53 -5.29
C ALA A 476 8.67 -35.32 -5.61
N ALA A 477 9.03 -34.19 -6.24
CA ALA A 477 10.42 -33.79 -6.44
C ALA A 477 11.07 -33.20 -5.17
N GLY A 478 10.30 -32.95 -4.11
CA GLY A 478 10.75 -32.31 -2.87
C GLY A 478 10.56 -30.79 -2.84
N GLY A 479 9.82 -30.23 -3.79
CA GLY A 479 9.55 -28.80 -3.92
C GLY A 479 8.48 -28.30 -2.96
N THR A 480 8.15 -27.02 -3.09
CA THR A 480 7.13 -26.35 -2.27
C THR A 480 5.99 -25.84 -3.13
N VAL A 481 4.75 -26.10 -2.71
CA VAL A 481 3.55 -25.56 -3.35
C VAL A 481 2.83 -24.67 -2.34
N LEU A 482 2.53 -23.43 -2.74
CA LEU A 482 1.79 -22.46 -1.94
C LEU A 482 0.40 -22.22 -2.54
N LEU A 483 -0.64 -22.18 -1.72
CA LEU A 483 -1.98 -21.75 -2.14
C LEU A 483 -2.59 -20.76 -1.13
N PRO A 484 -3.43 -19.82 -1.57
CA PRO A 484 -4.32 -19.08 -0.67
C PRO A 484 -5.27 -20.05 0.05
N GLU A 485 -5.51 -19.87 1.36
CA GLU A 485 -6.38 -20.76 2.17
C GLU A 485 -7.83 -20.80 1.66
N GLY A 486 -8.29 -19.71 1.03
CA GLY A 486 -9.65 -19.58 0.47
C GLY A 486 -9.73 -19.78 -1.04
N ASP A 487 -8.70 -20.34 -1.68
CA ASP A 487 -8.63 -20.45 -3.14
C ASP A 487 -9.66 -21.43 -3.73
N GLY A 488 -10.14 -21.15 -4.95
CA GLY A 488 -11.10 -21.99 -5.67
C GLY A 488 -10.60 -23.40 -5.95
N LEU A 489 -9.27 -23.60 -6.07
CA LEU A 489 -8.68 -24.93 -6.23
C LEU A 489 -8.95 -25.85 -5.04
N LEU A 490 -9.03 -25.31 -3.82
CA LEU A 490 -9.31 -26.09 -2.61
C LEU A 490 -10.78 -26.53 -2.54
N ALA A 491 -11.67 -25.80 -3.23
CA ALA A 491 -13.08 -26.15 -3.37
C ALA A 491 -13.32 -27.19 -4.47
N ALA A 492 -12.45 -27.29 -5.48
CA ALA A 492 -12.56 -28.27 -6.56
C ALA A 492 -12.24 -29.69 -6.06
N GLU A 493 -13.14 -30.64 -6.31
CA GLU A 493 -13.04 -32.01 -5.78
C GLU A 493 -11.83 -32.77 -6.34
N GLU A 494 -11.54 -32.61 -7.62
CA GLU A 494 -10.44 -33.25 -8.32
C GLU A 494 -9.09 -32.83 -7.72
N PHE A 495 -8.93 -31.54 -7.43
CA PHE A 495 -7.71 -31.02 -6.83
C PHE A 495 -7.60 -31.42 -5.36
N ARG A 496 -8.65 -31.21 -4.58
CA ARG A 496 -8.69 -31.54 -3.15
C ARG A 496 -8.39 -33.03 -2.92
N THR A 497 -9.06 -33.92 -3.65
CA THR A 497 -8.89 -35.37 -3.49
C THR A 497 -7.50 -35.82 -3.90
N ALA A 498 -6.96 -35.31 -5.00
CA ALA A 498 -5.65 -35.72 -5.50
C ALA A 498 -4.48 -35.17 -4.67
N VAL A 499 -4.58 -33.94 -4.14
CA VAL A 499 -3.48 -33.27 -3.44
C VAL A 499 -3.58 -33.44 -1.92
N LEU A 500 -4.76 -33.23 -1.34
CA LEU A 500 -4.96 -33.29 0.12
C LEU A 500 -5.45 -34.68 0.58
N GLY A 501 -6.23 -35.38 -0.24
CA GLY A 501 -6.85 -36.65 0.16
C GLY A 501 -7.73 -36.46 1.39
N ALA A 502 -7.39 -37.16 2.48
CA ALA A 502 -8.09 -37.04 3.78
C ALA A 502 -7.52 -35.93 4.69
N THR A 503 -6.40 -35.30 4.32
CA THR A 503 -5.74 -34.27 5.14
C THR A 503 -6.60 -33.01 5.16
N PRO A 504 -7.02 -32.51 6.34
CA PRO A 504 -7.81 -31.29 6.44
C PRO A 504 -7.04 -30.07 5.92
N ALA A 505 -7.71 -29.25 5.11
CA ALA A 505 -7.17 -27.95 4.72
C ALA A 505 -7.10 -27.03 5.94
N ARG A 506 -5.92 -26.48 6.22
CA ARG A 506 -5.69 -25.43 7.22
C ARG A 506 -4.56 -24.54 6.75
N ALA A 507 -4.60 -23.26 7.12
CA ALA A 507 -3.43 -22.40 7.00
C ALA A 507 -2.24 -23.02 7.76
N THR A 508 -1.11 -23.03 7.08
CA THR A 508 0.20 -23.44 7.61
C THR A 508 1.15 -22.25 7.67
N LEU A 509 0.92 -21.21 6.87
CA LEU A 509 1.67 -19.97 6.86
C LEU A 509 0.72 -18.80 7.05
N ALA A 510 1.15 -17.82 7.84
CA ALA A 510 0.48 -16.53 7.88
C ALA A 510 0.77 -15.73 6.60
N TYR A 511 -0.09 -14.77 6.25
CA TYR A 511 0.11 -13.90 5.08
C TYR A 511 1.52 -13.27 5.04
N GLY A 512 2.29 -13.54 3.98
CA GLY A 512 3.65 -13.01 3.81
C GLY A 512 4.72 -13.66 4.71
N GLN A 513 4.42 -14.79 5.36
CA GLN A 513 5.39 -15.53 6.18
C GLN A 513 6.35 -16.31 5.29
N PRO A 514 7.68 -16.11 5.39
CA PRO A 514 8.65 -16.90 4.63
C PRO A 514 8.50 -18.40 4.90
N VAL A 515 8.50 -19.20 3.84
CA VAL A 515 8.67 -20.65 3.90
C VAL A 515 10.00 -21.01 4.55
N THR A 516 9.97 -21.98 5.47
CA THR A 516 11.17 -22.54 6.13
C THR A 516 11.36 -24.03 5.88
N ALA A 517 10.32 -24.73 5.44
CA ALA A 517 10.35 -26.17 5.14
C ALA A 517 9.64 -26.41 3.81
N ALA A 518 10.16 -27.35 3.01
CA ALA A 518 9.52 -27.71 1.75
C ALA A 518 8.24 -28.54 1.99
N GLY A 519 7.29 -28.43 1.07
CA GLY A 519 6.02 -29.17 1.12
C GLY A 519 4.83 -28.33 0.67
N LEU A 520 3.62 -28.81 0.97
CA LEU A 520 2.39 -28.09 0.67
C LEU A 520 2.04 -27.13 1.81
N HIS A 521 1.89 -25.86 1.48
CA HIS A 521 1.49 -24.84 2.42
C HIS A 521 0.26 -24.07 1.94
N LEU A 522 -0.73 -23.93 2.82
CA LEU A 522 -1.80 -22.96 2.64
C LEU A 522 -1.43 -21.68 3.39
N VAL A 523 -1.52 -20.53 2.72
CA VAL A 523 -1.26 -19.20 3.25
C VAL A 523 -2.57 -18.60 3.71
N ALA A 524 -2.63 -18.12 4.96
CA ALA A 524 -3.80 -17.47 5.54
C ALA A 524 -4.09 -16.13 4.84
N THR A 525 -4.76 -16.19 3.71
CA THR A 525 -5.20 -15.05 2.91
C THR A 525 -6.65 -14.73 3.24
N GLU A 526 -6.88 -13.59 3.86
CA GLU A 526 -8.19 -13.20 4.40
C GLU A 526 -9.08 -12.47 3.37
N THR A 527 -8.77 -12.68 2.09
CA THR A 527 -9.26 -11.94 0.92
C THR A 527 -9.39 -12.90 -0.28
N ASP A 528 -10.34 -12.61 -1.16
CA ASP A 528 -10.46 -13.25 -2.48
C ASP A 528 -9.85 -12.38 -3.58
N HIS A 529 -9.30 -11.21 -3.23
CA HIS A 529 -8.74 -10.28 -4.20
C HIS A 529 -7.43 -10.81 -4.77
N TRP A 530 -7.38 -10.95 -6.09
CA TRP A 530 -6.25 -11.49 -6.84
C TRP A 530 -4.90 -10.86 -6.43
N SER A 531 -4.75 -9.54 -6.57
CA SER A 531 -3.48 -8.85 -6.24
C SER A 531 -3.04 -9.03 -4.79
N GLU A 532 -3.99 -9.14 -3.85
CA GLU A 532 -3.66 -9.33 -2.43
C GLU A 532 -3.15 -10.76 -2.19
N ASN A 533 -3.76 -11.76 -2.82
CA ASN A 533 -3.30 -13.15 -2.73
C ASN A 533 -1.93 -13.33 -3.37
N VAL A 534 -1.73 -12.77 -4.56
CA VAL A 534 -0.43 -12.75 -5.26
C VAL A 534 0.66 -12.12 -4.38
N ALA A 535 0.37 -11.00 -3.71
CA ALA A 535 1.32 -10.38 -2.78
C ALA A 535 1.58 -11.23 -1.52
N GLY A 536 0.56 -11.92 -0.98
CA GLY A 536 0.72 -12.82 0.15
C GLY A 536 1.62 -14.02 -0.16
N LEU A 537 1.43 -14.62 -1.33
CA LEU A 537 2.24 -15.74 -1.83
C LEU A 537 3.67 -15.28 -2.14
N GLY A 538 3.83 -14.12 -2.80
CA GLY A 538 5.14 -13.53 -3.10
C GLY A 538 5.94 -13.24 -1.82
N GLY A 539 5.33 -12.61 -0.81
CA GLY A 539 5.96 -12.39 0.48
C GLY A 539 6.32 -13.69 1.22
N SER A 540 5.63 -14.79 0.92
CA SER A 540 5.90 -16.10 1.52
C SER A 540 7.07 -16.86 0.85
N GLY A 541 7.62 -16.33 -0.25
CA GLY A 541 8.80 -16.88 -0.91
C GLY A 541 8.56 -17.60 -2.23
N ALA A 542 7.40 -17.39 -2.89
CA ALA A 542 7.16 -17.97 -4.21
C ALA A 542 8.17 -17.45 -5.26
N HIS A 543 8.87 -18.36 -5.94
CA HIS A 543 9.76 -17.99 -7.04
C HIS A 543 9.00 -17.66 -8.33
N VAL A 544 7.83 -18.26 -8.49
CA VAL A 544 6.91 -18.10 -9.62
C VAL A 544 5.49 -18.41 -9.13
N LEU A 545 4.52 -17.67 -9.67
CA LEU A 545 3.10 -17.90 -9.42
C LEU A 545 2.44 -18.36 -10.71
N LEU A 546 1.58 -19.37 -10.63
CA LEU A 546 0.77 -19.85 -11.75
C LEU A 546 -0.70 -19.70 -11.37
N GLY A 547 -1.39 -18.82 -12.07
CA GLY A 547 -2.77 -18.46 -11.79
C GLY A 547 -3.72 -18.84 -12.92
N LEU A 548 -4.78 -19.57 -12.59
CA LEU A 548 -5.88 -19.85 -13.49
C LEU A 548 -6.82 -18.65 -13.54
N VAL A 549 -6.89 -17.96 -14.68
CA VAL A 549 -7.76 -16.81 -14.86
C VAL A 549 -9.18 -17.24 -15.26
N GLY A 550 -10.15 -16.40 -14.93
CA GLY A 550 -11.55 -16.56 -15.33
C GLY A 550 -11.81 -16.01 -16.74
N ASP A 551 -12.78 -15.10 -16.82
CA ASP A 551 -13.22 -14.47 -18.08
C ASP A 551 -12.34 -13.30 -18.55
N SER A 552 -11.32 -12.96 -17.77
CA SER A 552 -10.46 -11.80 -18.00
C SER A 552 -9.02 -12.06 -17.49
N PRO A 553 -7.99 -11.55 -18.21
CA PRO A 553 -6.63 -11.49 -17.72
C PRO A 553 -6.55 -10.71 -16.40
N GLN A 554 -5.62 -11.09 -15.54
CA GLN A 554 -5.44 -10.51 -14.20
C GLN A 554 -4.10 -9.77 -14.11
N GLN A 555 -3.88 -9.02 -13.03
CA GLN A 555 -2.61 -8.30 -12.83
C GLN A 555 -1.48 -9.27 -12.46
N GLY A 556 -0.30 -9.09 -13.04
CA GLY A 556 0.91 -9.73 -12.56
C GLY A 556 1.44 -9.09 -11.27
N HIS A 557 2.64 -9.49 -10.84
CA HIS A 557 3.32 -8.94 -9.67
C HIS A 557 4.62 -8.24 -10.10
N PRO A 558 4.98 -7.08 -9.53
CA PRO A 558 6.13 -6.30 -9.98
C PRO A 558 7.49 -6.98 -9.77
N MET A 559 7.63 -7.82 -8.74
CA MET A 559 8.86 -8.60 -8.47
C MET A 559 8.79 -10.07 -8.93
N VAL A 560 7.79 -10.83 -8.48
CA VAL A 560 7.62 -12.25 -8.78
C VAL A 560 6.93 -12.46 -10.14
N PRO A 561 7.41 -13.37 -11.01
CA PRO A 561 6.72 -13.73 -12.25
C PRO A 561 5.34 -14.36 -11.98
N VAL A 562 4.32 -13.92 -12.71
CA VAL A 562 2.94 -14.46 -12.62
C VAL A 562 2.51 -15.00 -13.97
N VAL A 563 2.50 -16.32 -14.09
CA VAL A 563 2.04 -17.07 -15.26
C VAL A 563 0.53 -17.16 -15.24
N GLN A 564 -0.13 -16.71 -16.30
CA GLN A 564 -1.57 -16.74 -16.43
C GLN A 564 -2.02 -17.80 -17.42
N VAL A 565 -2.91 -18.66 -16.96
CA VAL A 565 -3.44 -19.79 -17.72
C VAL A 565 -4.94 -19.67 -17.78
N ALA A 566 -5.55 -19.97 -18.92
CA ALA A 566 -7.00 -19.96 -19.08
C ALA A 566 -7.52 -21.32 -19.51
N ALA A 567 -8.70 -21.72 -19.00
CA ALA A 567 -9.38 -22.91 -19.47
C ALA A 567 -9.89 -22.74 -20.92
N PRO A 568 -10.12 -23.84 -21.66
CA PRO A 568 -10.67 -23.76 -23.01
C PRO A 568 -12.00 -23.00 -23.02
N GLY A 569 -12.09 -21.93 -23.82
CA GLY A 569 -13.30 -21.13 -23.95
C GLY A 569 -13.60 -20.18 -22.78
N ALA A 570 -12.72 -20.07 -21.78
CA ALA A 570 -12.90 -19.14 -20.65
C ALA A 570 -12.79 -17.67 -21.07
N LEU A 571 -11.90 -17.36 -22.01
CA LEU A 571 -11.63 -16.00 -22.48
C LEU A 571 -12.31 -15.68 -23.81
N ALA A 572 -12.69 -14.41 -23.99
CA ALA A 572 -13.00 -13.90 -25.31
C ALA A 572 -11.78 -14.01 -26.24
N PRO A 573 -11.95 -14.26 -27.56
CA PRO A 573 -10.83 -14.43 -28.49
C PRO A 573 -9.83 -13.26 -28.50
N THR A 574 -10.30 -12.04 -28.24
CA THR A 574 -9.46 -10.84 -28.17
C THR A 574 -8.54 -10.81 -26.96
N ALA A 575 -8.89 -11.51 -25.88
CA ALA A 575 -8.13 -11.55 -24.63
C ALA A 575 -7.19 -12.78 -24.53
N ALA A 576 -7.26 -13.73 -25.47
CA ALA A 576 -6.44 -14.93 -25.45
C ALA A 576 -4.93 -14.64 -25.59
N GLY A 577 -4.57 -13.51 -26.23
CA GLY A 577 -3.18 -13.06 -26.35
C GLY A 577 -2.62 -12.36 -25.10
N ASP A 578 -3.48 -12.05 -24.12
CA ASP A 578 -3.11 -11.33 -22.89
C ASP A 578 -2.80 -12.30 -21.73
N VAL A 579 -2.84 -13.61 -21.97
CA VAL A 579 -2.44 -14.66 -21.05
C VAL A 579 -1.30 -15.51 -21.63
N ASP A 580 -0.60 -16.27 -20.80
CA ASP A 580 0.58 -17.03 -21.24
C ASP A 580 0.22 -18.29 -22.03
N VAL A 581 -0.93 -18.91 -21.72
CA VAL A 581 -1.44 -20.11 -22.39
C VAL A 581 -2.96 -20.27 -22.17
N VAL A 582 -3.65 -20.71 -23.22
CA VAL A 582 -5.00 -21.28 -23.13
C VAL A 582 -4.85 -22.79 -23.20
N LEU A 583 -5.38 -23.50 -22.20
CA LEU A 583 -5.28 -24.95 -22.09
C LEU A 583 -6.05 -25.65 -23.22
N ALA A 584 -5.64 -26.86 -23.57
CA ALA A 584 -6.27 -27.71 -24.58
C ALA A 584 -7.46 -28.51 -24.02
N GLY A 585 -7.56 -28.67 -22.70
CA GLY A 585 -8.60 -29.47 -22.05
C GLY A 585 -8.22 -30.95 -21.90
N GLU A 586 -6.92 -31.26 -22.02
CA GLU A 586 -6.38 -32.61 -21.89
C GLU A 586 -5.32 -32.65 -20.78
N VAL A 587 -5.66 -33.22 -19.63
CA VAL A 587 -4.87 -33.17 -18.39
C VAL A 587 -3.38 -33.48 -18.58
N SER A 588 -3.04 -34.51 -19.37
CA SER A 588 -1.64 -34.90 -19.59
C SER A 588 -0.87 -33.90 -20.47
N VAL A 589 -1.53 -33.36 -21.50
CA VAL A 589 -0.93 -32.41 -22.45
C VAL A 589 -0.78 -31.04 -21.79
N ASP A 590 -1.83 -30.62 -21.09
CA ASP A 590 -1.86 -29.35 -20.36
C ASP A 590 -0.82 -29.35 -19.26
N GLU A 591 -0.69 -30.42 -18.47
CA GLU A 591 0.32 -30.48 -17.41
C GLU A 591 1.75 -30.42 -17.96
N ALA A 592 2.04 -31.11 -19.07
CA ALA A 592 3.34 -31.03 -19.73
C ALA A 592 3.64 -29.61 -20.22
N THR A 593 2.64 -28.94 -20.81
CA THR A 593 2.73 -27.55 -21.27
C THR A 593 3.00 -26.58 -20.13
N LEU A 594 2.26 -26.71 -19.02
CA LEU A 594 2.46 -25.88 -17.83
C LEU A 594 3.83 -26.10 -17.20
N ARG A 595 4.29 -27.35 -17.15
CA ARG A 595 5.63 -27.68 -16.65
C ARG A 595 6.71 -27.02 -17.49
N GLU A 596 6.68 -27.16 -18.82
CA GLU A 596 7.64 -26.52 -19.72
C GLU A 596 7.63 -24.99 -19.57
N LEU A 597 6.43 -24.40 -19.45
CA LEU A 597 6.27 -22.98 -19.24
C LEU A 597 6.90 -22.49 -17.93
N LEU A 598 6.69 -23.22 -16.82
CA LEU A 598 7.34 -22.90 -15.55
C LEU A 598 8.86 -22.98 -15.65
N LEU A 599 9.40 -24.02 -16.28
CA LEU A 599 10.85 -24.21 -16.40
C LEU A 599 11.51 -23.12 -17.25
N THR A 600 10.91 -22.75 -18.38
CA THR A 600 11.43 -21.69 -19.26
C THR A 600 11.37 -20.31 -18.58
N ILE A 601 10.35 -20.04 -17.75
CA ILE A 601 10.24 -18.80 -17.00
C ILE A 601 11.24 -18.72 -15.84
N VAL A 602 11.41 -19.81 -15.08
CA VAL A 602 12.40 -19.90 -13.99
C VAL A 602 13.83 -19.73 -14.54
N GLN A 603 14.10 -20.24 -15.74
CA GLN A 603 15.37 -20.06 -16.45
C GLN A 603 15.48 -18.72 -17.19
N ARG A 604 14.42 -17.91 -17.18
CA ARG A 604 14.32 -16.59 -17.82
C ARG A 604 14.45 -16.62 -19.34
N GLU A 605 14.20 -17.77 -19.95
CA GLU A 605 14.07 -17.91 -21.40
C GLU A 605 12.77 -17.27 -21.91
N ARG A 606 11.76 -17.17 -21.02
CA ARG A 606 10.49 -16.50 -21.26
C ARG A 606 10.13 -15.61 -20.07
N GLN A 607 9.45 -14.49 -20.34
CA GLN A 607 8.79 -13.67 -19.31
C GLN A 607 7.27 -13.80 -19.43
N PRO A 608 6.51 -13.77 -18.32
CA PRO A 608 5.06 -13.80 -18.39
C PRO A 608 4.47 -12.58 -19.09
N VAL A 609 3.36 -12.77 -19.82
CA VAL A 609 2.72 -11.71 -20.62
C VAL A 609 2.35 -10.49 -19.78
N ALA A 610 1.73 -10.70 -18.61
CA ALA A 610 1.34 -9.61 -17.72
C ALA A 610 2.54 -8.80 -17.18
N ASN A 611 3.69 -9.46 -16.97
CA ASN A 611 4.92 -8.81 -16.54
C ASN A 611 5.54 -7.96 -17.66
N ILE A 612 5.58 -8.48 -18.90
CA ILE A 612 6.13 -7.76 -20.07
C ILE A 612 5.29 -6.51 -20.37
N GLY A 613 3.95 -6.64 -20.34
CA GLY A 613 3.03 -5.55 -20.64
C GLY A 613 2.96 -4.46 -19.55
N GLY A 614 3.66 -4.64 -18.42
CA GLY A 614 3.55 -3.75 -17.26
C GLY A 614 2.17 -3.80 -16.59
N PHE A 615 1.35 -4.79 -16.90
CA PHE A 615 0.05 -5.04 -16.27
C PHE A 615 0.26 -5.74 -14.93
N VAL A 616 0.90 -5.04 -14.00
CA VAL A 616 1.28 -5.55 -12.67
C VAL A 616 0.68 -4.68 -11.58
N ASP A 617 0.42 -5.29 -10.44
CA ASP A 617 -0.09 -4.61 -9.25
C ASP A 617 0.58 -5.17 -7.99
N PHE A 618 0.58 -4.38 -6.91
CA PHE A 618 1.09 -4.78 -5.62
C PHE A 618 0.20 -4.23 -4.51
N GLN A 619 -0.73 -5.06 -4.07
CA GLN A 619 -1.69 -4.70 -3.05
C GLN A 619 -1.50 -5.58 -1.83
N LEU A 620 -1.30 -4.96 -0.67
CA LEU A 620 -1.24 -5.69 0.60
C LEU A 620 -2.64 -5.82 1.19
N SER A 621 -2.94 -6.98 1.75
CA SER A 621 -4.15 -7.17 2.54
C SER A 621 -4.06 -6.38 3.85
N ARG A 622 -5.21 -5.92 4.33
CA ARG A 622 -5.36 -5.35 5.68
C ARG A 622 -5.83 -6.39 6.70
N GLY A 623 -6.00 -7.64 6.26
CA GLY A 623 -6.57 -8.72 7.06
C GLY A 623 -8.03 -8.47 7.44
N LEU A 624 -8.58 -9.30 8.32
CA LEU A 624 -10.00 -9.23 8.71
C LEU A 624 -10.30 -8.05 9.62
N LEU A 625 -9.34 -7.67 10.46
CA LEU A 625 -9.50 -6.61 11.47
C LEU A 625 -8.90 -5.26 11.07
N GLY A 626 -8.17 -5.17 9.96
CA GLY A 626 -7.64 -3.88 9.51
C GLY A 626 -8.77 -2.92 9.12
N VAL A 627 -8.58 -1.65 9.46
CA VAL A 627 -9.50 -0.55 9.15
C VAL A 627 -8.72 0.76 9.12
N SER A 628 -9.13 1.69 8.25
CA SER A 628 -8.58 3.05 8.28
C SER A 628 -8.98 3.76 9.56
N THR A 629 -7.99 4.31 10.26
CA THR A 629 -8.19 5.22 11.39
C THR A 629 -7.94 6.62 10.90
#